data_AF-A0A3D1J1Z5-F1
#
_entry.id   AF-A0A3D1J1Z5-F1
#
_cell.length_a   1.000
_cell.length_b   1.000
_cell.length_c   1.000
_cell.angle_alpha   90.00
_cell.angle_beta   90.00
_cell.angle_gamma   90.00
#
_symmetry.space_group_name_H-M   'P 1'
#
loop_
_entity.id
_entity.type
_entity.pdbx_description
1 polymer ?
#
loop_
_entity_poly.entity_id
_entity_poly.type
_entity_poly.pdbx_seq_one_letter_code
_entity_poly.pdbx_strand_id
1 'polypeptide(L)'
;MSSQHANAPYYFVPGPSQWPVLAGASLLLTMAGAAAWVNDLAWGPYANIAGILSFLVVLYNWFGNAIGESEAGKYNARVDTS
;
A
#
# COMPACT_ATOMS: atom_id res chain seq x y z
N MET A 1 -38.33 27.97 -3.54
CA MET A 1 -37.45 27.73 -2.38
C MET A 1 -36.24 26.96 -2.88
N SER A 2 -35.07 27.61 -2.90
CA SER A 2 -33.81 27.08 -3.42
C SER A 2 -33.30 25.94 -2.54
N SER A 3 -33.09 24.77 -3.12
CA SER A 3 -32.36 23.66 -2.49
C SER A 3 -30.91 24.09 -2.26
N GLN A 4 -30.55 24.33 -0.99
CA GLN A 4 -29.15 24.38 -0.58
C GLN A 4 -28.54 23.00 -0.87
N HIS A 5 -27.85 22.87 -2.00
CA HIS A 5 -26.86 21.81 -2.16
C HIS A 5 -25.75 22.13 -1.15
N ALA A 6 -25.83 21.53 0.03
CA ALA A 6 -24.69 21.50 0.94
C ALA A 6 -23.54 20.87 0.15
N ASN A 7 -22.57 21.69 -0.26
CA ASN A 7 -21.33 21.21 -0.86
C ASN A 7 -20.75 20.18 0.11
N ALA A 8 -20.86 18.90 -0.22
CA ALA A 8 -20.22 17.85 0.55
C ALA A 8 -18.73 18.21 0.65
N PRO A 9 -18.11 18.16 1.84
CA PRO A 9 -16.70 18.51 2.00
C PRO A 9 -15.88 17.70 1.00
N TYR A 10 -15.13 18.38 0.12
CA TYR A 10 -14.42 17.78 -0.99
C TYR A 10 -13.35 16.81 -0.44
N TYR A 11 -13.68 15.51 -0.27
CA TYR A 11 -12.71 14.56 0.25
C TYR A 11 -11.63 14.30 -0.80
N PHE A 12 -10.40 14.12 -0.32
CA PHE A 12 -9.27 13.92 -1.20
C PHE A 12 -9.35 12.54 -1.88
N VAL A 13 -9.40 12.53 -3.21
CA VAL A 13 -9.37 11.29 -4.01
C VAL A 13 -7.95 11.13 -4.56
N PRO A 14 -7.15 10.17 -4.03
CA PRO A 14 -5.83 9.91 -4.55
C PRO A 14 -5.89 9.43 -6.01
N GLY A 15 -4.82 9.71 -6.74
CA GLY A 15 -4.62 9.15 -8.08
C GLY A 15 -4.44 7.63 -8.04
N PRO A 16 -4.40 6.96 -9.22
CA PRO A 16 -4.18 5.53 -9.29
C PRO A 16 -2.86 5.12 -8.60
N SER A 17 -2.93 4.12 -7.73
CA SER A 17 -1.80 3.62 -6.96
C SER A 17 -1.42 2.19 -7.36
N GLN A 18 -0.14 1.98 -7.66
CA GLN A 18 0.42 0.66 -8.00
C GLN A 18 0.72 -0.21 -6.77
N TRP A 19 0.81 0.40 -5.59
CA TRP A 19 1.29 -0.26 -4.38
C TRP A 19 0.46 -1.46 -3.91
N PRO A 20 -0.89 -1.48 -4.01
CA PRO A 20 -1.68 -2.65 -3.63
C PRO A 20 -1.33 -3.90 -4.44
N VAL A 21 -1.10 -3.74 -5.75
CA VAL A 21 -0.77 -4.86 -6.64
C VAL A 21 0.64 -5.38 -6.34
N LEU A 22 1.61 -4.48 -6.14
CA LEU A 22 2.97 -4.85 -5.78
C LEU A 22 3.03 -5.54 -4.40
N ALA A 23 2.25 -5.05 -3.44
CA ALA A 23 2.11 -5.67 -2.12
C ALA A 23 1.56 -7.10 -2.26
N GLY A 24 0.46 -7.27 -3.01
CA GLY A 24 -0.10 -8.59 -3.31
C GLY A 24 0.89 -9.54 -3.98
N ALA A 25 1.64 -9.06 -4.97
CA ALA A 25 2.65 -9.86 -5.66
C ALA A 25 3.80 -10.28 -4.74
N SER A 26 4.28 -9.37 -3.87
CA SER A 26 5.34 -9.69 -2.91
C SER A 26 4.88 -10.68 -1.83
N LEU A 27 3.63 -10.57 -1.35
CA LEU A 27 3.06 -11.53 -0.41
C LEU A 27 2.85 -12.90 -1.07
N LEU A 28 2.43 -12.93 -2.33
CA LEU A 28 2.32 -14.17 -3.11
C LEU A 28 3.68 -14.86 -3.23
N LEU A 29 4.73 -14.13 -3.60
CA LEU A 29 6.10 -14.66 -3.68
C LEU A 29 6.58 -15.19 -2.31
N THR A 30 6.27 -14.44 -1.24
CA THR A 30 6.62 -14.83 0.12
C THR A 30 5.99 -16.17 0.50
N MET A 31 4.68 -16.32 0.25
CA MET A 31 3.95 -17.55 0.59
C MET A 31 4.30 -18.72 -0.33
N ALA A 32 4.54 -18.47 -1.63
CA ALA A 32 5.03 -19.49 -2.55
C ALA A 32 6.41 -20.00 -2.12
N GLY A 33 7.32 -19.11 -1.73
CA GLY A 33 8.62 -19.47 -1.17
C GLY A 33 8.50 -20.22 0.15
N ALA A 34 7.61 -19.79 1.06
CA ALA A 34 7.36 -20.48 2.32
C ALA A 34 6.86 -21.92 2.10
N ALA A 35 5.87 -22.08 1.22
CA ALA A 35 5.34 -23.38 0.84
C ALA A 35 6.42 -24.27 0.23
N ALA A 36 7.26 -23.74 -0.66
CA ALA A 36 8.36 -24.48 -1.26
C ALA A 36 9.44 -24.88 -0.23
N TRP A 37 9.75 -23.99 0.71
CA TRP A 37 10.73 -24.24 1.76
C TRP A 37 10.29 -25.40 2.65
N VAL A 38 9.04 -25.38 3.14
CA VAL A 38 8.54 -26.48 4.00
C VAL A 38 8.39 -27.82 3.26
N ASN A 39 8.51 -27.82 1.93
CA ASN A 39 8.52 -29.01 1.07
C ASN A 39 9.94 -29.37 0.55
N ASP A 40 11.00 -28.90 1.23
CA ASP A 40 12.41 -29.21 0.92
C ASP A 40 12.86 -28.82 -0.50
N LEU A 41 12.17 -27.88 -1.15
CA LEU A 41 12.60 -27.34 -2.44
C LEU A 41 13.72 -26.33 -2.23
N ALA A 42 14.86 -26.56 -2.87
CA ALA A 42 16.08 -25.75 -2.69
C ALA A 42 15.91 -24.24 -2.97
N TRP A 43 14.94 -23.86 -3.81
CA TRP A 43 14.67 -22.45 -4.13
C TRP A 43 13.75 -21.76 -3.11
N GLY A 44 13.04 -22.51 -2.27
CA GLY A 44 12.02 -22.01 -1.35
C GLY A 44 12.51 -20.94 -0.38
N PRO A 45 13.61 -21.16 0.38
CA PRO A 45 14.15 -20.17 1.30
C PRO A 45 14.50 -18.84 0.61
N TYR A 46 15.13 -18.92 -0.56
CA TYR A 46 15.52 -17.74 -1.33
C TYR A 46 14.31 -16.95 -1.83
N ALA A 47 13.30 -17.64 -2.37
CA ALA A 47 12.06 -17.01 -2.81
C ALA A 47 11.29 -16.38 -1.65
N ASN A 48 11.24 -17.04 -0.48
CA ASN A 48 10.58 -16.52 0.70
C ASN A 48 11.23 -15.21 1.19
N ILE A 49 12.56 -15.22 1.35
CA ILE A 49 13.32 -14.03 1.79
C ILE A 49 13.20 -12.91 0.75
N ALA A 50 13.30 -13.22 -0.55
CA ALA A 50 13.10 -12.22 -1.60
C ALA A 50 11.70 -11.59 -1.56
N GLY A 51 10.67 -12.41 -1.29
CA GLY A 51 9.30 -11.94 -1.09
C GLY A 51 9.17 -10.99 0.10
N ILE A 52 9.73 -11.34 1.26
CA ILE A 52 9.73 -10.50 2.47
C ILE A 52 10.43 -9.17 2.20
N LEU A 53 11.63 -9.19 1.62
CA LEU A 53 12.38 -7.98 1.28
C LEU A 53 11.60 -7.10 0.30
N SER A 54 10.99 -7.70 -0.73
CA SER A 54 10.15 -6.97 -1.68
C SER A 54 8.95 -6.32 -1.01
N PHE A 55 8.29 -7.01 -0.08
CA PHE A 55 7.15 -6.48 0.66
C PHE A 55 7.55 -5.29 1.54
N LEU A 56 8.69 -5.38 2.23
CA LEU A 56 9.23 -4.27 3.03
C LEU A 56 9.54 -3.04 2.16
N VAL A 57 10.13 -3.24 0.97
CA VAL A 57 10.37 -2.16 0.01
C VAL A 57 9.06 -1.53 -0.48
N VAL A 58 8.04 -2.34 -0.75
CA VAL A 58 6.70 -1.83 -1.13
C VAL A 58 6.12 -0.98 -0.01
N LEU A 59 6.15 -1.46 1.24
CA LEU A 59 5.63 -0.71 2.39
C LEU A 59 6.37 0.61 2.59
N TYR A 60 7.71 0.60 2.50
CA TYR A 60 8.52 1.80 2.63
C TYR A 60 8.11 2.89 1.63
N ASN A 61 7.98 2.51 0.35
CA ASN A 61 7.60 3.46 -0.70
C ASN A 61 6.12 3.86 -0.64
N TRP A 62 5.23 2.92 -0.29
CA TRP A 62 3.80 3.21 -0.17
C TRP A 62 3.53 4.18 0.96
N PHE A 63 4.08 3.93 2.15
CA PHE A 63 3.95 4.84 3.28
C PHE A 63 4.66 6.16 3.04
N GLY A 64 5.83 6.16 2.39
CA GLY A 64 6.50 7.40 1.97
C GLY A 64 5.62 8.28 1.08
N ASN A 65 4.91 7.69 0.11
CA ASN A 65 3.97 8.44 -0.72
C ASN A 65 2.75 8.96 0.05
N ALA A 66 2.21 8.17 0.98
CA ALA A 66 1.10 8.60 1.83
C ALA A 66 1.50 9.77 2.74
N ILE A 67 2.70 9.72 3.33
CA ILE A 67 3.26 10.81 4.13
C ILE A 67 3.46 12.06 3.27
N GLY A 68 4.11 11.93 2.10
CA GLY A 68 4.32 13.07 1.21
C GLY A 68 3.02 13.70 0.69
N GLU A 69 1.98 12.89 0.49
CA GLU A 69 0.65 13.38 0.16
C GLU A 69 -0.01 14.14 1.32
N SER A 70 0.21 13.68 2.55
CA SER A 70 -0.19 14.36 3.79
C SER A 70 0.48 15.72 3.92
N GLU A 71 1.81 15.75 3.85
CA GLU A 71 2.60 16.97 4.02
C GLU A 71 2.37 17.99 2.90
N ALA A 72 1.94 17.55 1.71
CA ALA A 72 1.56 18.43 0.61
C ALA A 72 0.21 19.17 0.81
N GLY A 73 -0.45 18.99 1.96
CA GLY A 73 -1.70 19.67 2.29
C GLY A 73 -2.91 19.21 1.45
N LYS A 74 -2.80 18.04 0.80
CA LYS A 74 -3.88 17.44 -0.01
C LYS A 74 -4.96 16.82 0.86
N TYR A 75 -4.62 16.40 2.07
CA TYR A 75 -5.60 15.96 3.04
C TYR A 75 -6.32 17.18 3.63
N ASN A 76 -7.64 17.20 3.47
CA ASN A 76 -8.49 18.28 3.97
C ASN A 76 -8.33 18.41 5.51
N ALA A 77 -8.48 19.62 6.07
CA ALA A 77 -8.19 19.95 7.47
C ALA A 77 -8.86 19.06 8.55
N ARG A 78 -9.82 18.19 8.17
CA ARG A 78 -10.45 17.18 9.05
C ARG A 78 -9.69 15.85 9.16
N VAL A 79 -8.86 15.51 8.17
CA VAL A 79 -8.01 14.30 8.19
C VAL A 79 -6.76 14.53 9.05
N ASP A 80 -6.24 15.76 9.05
CA ASP A 80 -5.05 16.14 9.82
C ASP A 80 -5.30 16.35 11.34
N THR A 81 -6.59 16.36 11.76
CA THR A 81 -7.01 16.61 13.15
C THR A 81 -7.71 15.44 13.84
N SER A 82 -7.75 14.24 13.25
CA SER A 82 -8.42 13.05 13.83
C SER A 82 -7.45 11.93 14.19
#